data_AF-A0AAN9INA3-F1
#
_entry.id   AF-A0AAN9INA3-F1
#
_cell.length_a   1.000
_cell.length_b   1.000
_cell.length_c   1.000
_cell.angle_alpha   90.00
_cell.angle_beta   90.00
_cell.angle_gamma   90.00
#
_symmetry.space_group_name_H-M   'P 1'
#
loop_
_entity.id
_entity.type
_entity.pdbx_description
1 polymer ?
#
loop_
_entity_poly.entity_id
_entity_poly.type
_entity_poly.pdbx_seq_one_letter_code
_entity_poly.pdbx_strand_id
1 'polypeptide(L)'
;MTEAKNRELVGHIGTFLDQPMEIDLGHQTVQRIVHASDPLQSMQEINQNFPSTVSSLSRMKVDDSLRDEIMANQRMIPPGKSLMALNGALLNVEDIDLYL
;
A
#
# COMPACT_ATOMS: atom_id res chain seq x y z
N MET A 1 -24.16 -28.99 20.38
CA MET A 1 -23.79 -28.67 18.98
C MET A 1 -23.46 -27.17 18.81
N THR A 2 -22.83 -26.53 19.79
CA THR A 2 -22.68 -25.05 19.79
C THR A 2 -21.23 -24.59 19.70
N GLU A 3 -20.24 -25.44 20.02
CA GLU A 3 -18.80 -25.11 19.86
C GLU A 3 -18.27 -25.32 18.43
N ALA A 4 -18.85 -26.25 17.67
CA ALA A 4 -18.41 -26.52 16.29
C ALA A 4 -18.70 -25.35 15.34
N LYS A 5 -19.82 -24.66 15.52
CA LYS A 5 -20.24 -23.53 14.67
C LYS A 5 -19.47 -22.24 14.98
N ASN A 6 -18.96 -22.10 16.21
CA ASN A 6 -18.16 -20.93 16.61
C ASN A 6 -16.71 -21.02 16.11
N ARG A 7 -16.15 -22.23 15.93
CA ARG A 7 -14.84 -22.43 15.29
C ARG A 7 -14.86 -22.10 13.79
N GLU A 8 -15.99 -22.34 13.12
CA GLU A 8 -16.15 -22.09 11.68
C GLU A 8 -16.30 -20.59 11.35
N LEU A 9 -16.97 -19.83 12.22
CA LEU A 9 -17.11 -18.37 12.11
C LEU A 9 -15.78 -17.64 12.38
N VAL A 10 -14.99 -18.08 13.37
CA VAL A 10 -13.65 -17.52 13.62
C VAL A 10 -12.68 -17.89 12.48
N GLY A 11 -12.81 -19.08 11.89
CA GLY A 11 -12.04 -19.49 10.70
C GLY A 11 -12.33 -18.63 9.46
N HIS A 12 -13.61 -18.34 9.17
CA HIS A 12 -13.98 -17.51 8.02
C HIS A 12 -13.56 -16.04 8.14
N ILE A 13 -13.59 -15.47 9.36
CA ILE A 13 -13.15 -14.09 9.60
C ILE A 13 -11.61 -14.02 9.53
N GLY A 14 -10.91 -15.04 10.03
CA GLY A 14 -9.45 -15.14 9.92
C GLY A 14 -8.94 -15.28 8.48
N THR A 15 -9.70 -15.95 7.59
CA THR A 15 -9.33 -16.10 6.17
C THR A 15 -9.65 -14.90 5.29
N PHE A 16 -10.51 -13.98 5.74
CA PHE A 16 -10.84 -12.75 4.99
C PHE A 16 -9.81 -11.62 5.22
N LEU A 17 -9.03 -11.71 6.29
CA LEU A 17 -7.97 -10.76 6.61
C LEU A 17 -6.57 -11.21 6.12
N ASP A 18 -6.46 -12.42 5.57
CA ASP A 18 -5.24 -12.96 4.93
C ASP A 18 -5.28 -12.84 3.39
N GLN A 19 -6.15 -11.96 2.85
CA GLN A 19 -6.32 -11.77 1.40
C GLN A 19 -5.38 -10.67 0.87
N PRO A 20 -4.84 -10.79 -0.36
CA PRO A 20 -3.90 -9.84 -1.00
C PRO A 20 -4.48 -8.43 -1.26
N MET A 21 -5.60 -8.07 -0.64
CA MET A 21 -6.30 -6.81 -0.84
C MET A 21 -5.45 -5.59 -0.45
N GLU A 22 -4.64 -5.68 0.62
CA GLU A 22 -3.75 -4.58 1.03
C GLU A 22 -2.61 -4.39 0.02
N ILE A 23 -2.04 -5.49 -0.47
CA ILE A 23 -1.01 -5.49 -1.51
C ILE A 23 -1.58 -4.91 -2.81
N ASP A 24 -2.76 -5.36 -3.22
CA ASP A 24 -3.40 -4.89 -4.46
C ASP A 24 -3.78 -3.41 -4.39
N LEU A 25 -4.24 -2.92 -3.22
CA LEU A 25 -4.53 -1.51 -3.02
C LEU A 25 -3.27 -0.64 -3.14
N GLY A 26 -2.14 -1.09 -2.58
CA GLY A 26 -0.85 -0.43 -2.75
C GLY A 26 -0.44 -0.29 -4.22
N HIS A 27 -0.59 -1.35 -5.02
CA HIS A 27 -0.31 -1.30 -6.46
C HIS A 27 -1.23 -0.33 -7.21
N GLN A 28 -2.52 -0.30 -6.88
CA GLN A 28 -3.50 0.62 -7.49
C GLN A 28 -3.20 2.08 -7.15
N THR A 29 -2.77 2.35 -5.91
CA THR A 29 -2.32 3.68 -5.49
C THR A 29 -1.08 4.12 -6.28
N VAL A 30 -0.08 3.25 -6.44
CA VAL A 30 1.12 3.56 -7.24
C VAL A 30 0.72 3.87 -8.68
N GLN A 31 -0.14 3.06 -9.31
CA GLN A 31 -0.59 3.31 -10.67
C GLN A 31 -1.28 4.67 -10.81
N ARG A 32 -2.16 5.01 -9.87
CA ARG A 32 -2.87 6.28 -9.88
C ARG A 32 -1.90 7.47 -9.81
N ILE A 33 -0.83 7.36 -9.03
CA ILE A 33 0.20 8.39 -8.86
C ILE A 33 1.06 8.51 -10.11
N VAL A 34 1.58 7.38 -10.62
CA VAL A 34 2.51 7.37 -11.77
C VAL A 34 1.85 7.86 -13.05
N HIS A 35 0.55 7.59 -13.23
CA HIS A 35 -0.22 8.05 -14.39
C HIS A 35 -0.85 9.44 -14.22
N ALA A 36 -0.66 10.11 -13.08
CA ALA A 36 -1.17 11.46 -12.88
C ALA A 36 -0.34 12.49 -13.68
N SER A 37 -0.98 13.56 -14.12
CA SER A 37 -0.30 14.70 -14.75
C SER A 37 0.63 15.43 -13.78
N ASP A 38 0.28 15.45 -12.49
CA ASP A 38 1.14 15.90 -11.38
C ASP A 38 1.22 14.78 -10.31
N PRO A 39 2.26 13.92 -10.38
CA PRO A 39 2.41 12.79 -9.46
C PRO A 39 2.59 13.20 -8.00
N LEU A 40 3.29 14.30 -7.71
CA LEU A 40 3.53 14.74 -6.35
C LEU A 40 2.23 15.24 -5.72
N GLN A 41 1.45 16.04 -6.45
CA GLN A 41 0.14 16.49 -6.01
C GLN A 41 -0.81 15.29 -5.82
N SER A 42 -0.87 14.37 -6.79
CA SER A 42 -1.71 13.17 -6.67
C SER A 42 -1.34 12.31 -5.46
N MET A 43 -0.05 12.17 -5.17
CA MET A 43 0.41 11.45 -3.99
C MET A 43 -0.03 12.13 -2.69
N GLN A 44 0.10 13.46 -2.60
CA GLN A 44 -0.35 14.23 -1.44
C GLN A 44 -1.87 14.10 -1.24
N GLU A 45 -2.65 14.28 -2.29
CA GLU A 45 -4.12 14.19 -2.22
C GLU A 45 -4.59 12.81 -1.75
N ILE A 46 -4.00 11.73 -2.27
CA ILE A 46 -4.33 10.37 -1.87
C ILE A 46 -3.91 10.12 -0.41
N ASN A 47 -2.70 10.52 -0.02
CA ASN A 47 -2.20 10.32 1.34
C ASN A 47 -3.04 11.06 2.38
N GLN A 48 -3.54 12.26 2.07
CA GLN A 48 -4.38 13.06 2.97
C GLN A 48 -5.85 12.60 3.01
N ASN A 49 -6.31 11.87 2.00
CA ASN A 49 -7.71 11.44 1.86
C ASN A 49 -7.85 9.90 1.75
N PHE A 50 -6.89 9.14 2.26
CA PHE A 50 -6.80 7.72 1.95
C PHE A 50 -8.09 6.93 2.26
N PRO A 51 -8.73 7.06 3.44
CA PRO A 51 -9.96 6.32 3.73
C PRO A 51 -11.12 6.59 2.75
N SER A 52 -11.23 7.81 2.21
CA SER A 52 -12.30 8.16 1.27
C SER A 52 -11.99 7.72 -0.17
N THR A 53 -10.71 7.62 -0.51
CA THR A 53 -10.24 7.23 -1.85
C THR A 53 -10.11 5.71 -2.06
N VAL A 54 -9.99 4.91 -0.99
CA VAL A 54 -9.83 3.44 -1.09
C VAL A 54 -10.89 2.80 -1.99
N SER A 55 -12.15 3.24 -1.90
CA SER A 55 -13.23 2.65 -2.68
C SER A 55 -13.06 2.84 -4.18
N SER A 56 -12.50 3.97 -4.63
CA SER A 56 -12.25 4.23 -6.05
C SER A 56 -11.00 3.52 -6.54
N LEU A 57 -9.96 3.47 -5.69
CA LEU A 57 -8.72 2.76 -5.97
C LEU A 57 -8.96 1.26 -6.15
N SER A 58 -9.72 0.62 -5.24
CA SER A 58 -10.00 -0.84 -5.24
C SER A 58 -10.63 -1.37 -6.53
N ARG A 59 -11.31 -0.51 -7.30
CA ARG A 59 -11.94 -0.87 -8.58
C ARG A 59 -10.99 -0.74 -9.78
N MET A 60 -9.80 -0.18 -9.59
CA MET A 60 -8.83 0.02 -10.65
C MET A 60 -8.11 -1.28 -10.97
N LYS A 61 -8.06 -1.62 -12.26
CA LYS A 61 -7.21 -2.70 -12.74
C LYS A 61 -5.76 -2.20 -12.81
N VAL A 62 -4.83 -2.95 -12.23
CA VAL A 62 -3.39 -2.67 -12.32
C VAL A 62 -2.84 -3.27 -13.61
N ASP A 63 -2.03 -2.51 -14.33
CA ASP A 63 -1.32 -2.93 -15.53
C ASP A 63 -0.21 -3.92 -15.17
N ASP A 64 -0.10 -5.00 -15.94
CA ASP A 64 0.86 -6.08 -15.65
C ASP A 64 2.31 -5.58 -15.71
N SER A 65 2.62 -4.65 -16.61
CA SER A 65 3.95 -4.04 -16.71
C SER A 65 4.33 -3.24 -15.45
N LEU A 66 3.37 -2.54 -14.85
CA LEU A 66 3.61 -1.80 -13.62
C LEU A 66 3.83 -2.76 -12.43
N ARG A 67 3.07 -3.86 -12.38
CA ARG A 67 3.26 -4.91 -11.38
C ARG A 67 4.67 -5.49 -11.46
N ASP A 68 5.15 -5.79 -12.66
CA ASP A 68 6.50 -6.32 -12.89
C ASP A 68 7.60 -5.34 -12.44
N GLU A 69 7.44 -4.04 -12.72
CA GLU A 69 8.36 -3.00 -12.26
C GLU A 69 8.39 -2.88 -10.73
N ILE A 70 7.22 -2.91 -10.08
CA ILE A 70 7.12 -2.88 -8.62
C ILE A 70 7.82 -4.10 -8.01
N MET A 71 7.59 -5.30 -8.56
CA MET A 71 8.24 -6.53 -8.12
C MET A 71 9.76 -6.50 -8.32
N ALA A 72 10.23 -5.89 -9.41
CA ALA A 72 11.67 -5.71 -9.65
C ALA A 72 12.30 -4.78 -8.61
N ASN A 73 11.66 -3.64 -8.30
CA ASN A 73 12.11 -2.69 -7.28
C ASN A 73 12.09 -3.29 -5.87
N GLN A 74 11.10 -4.12 -5.57
CA GLN A 74 10.96 -4.76 -4.26
C GLN A 74 12.02 -5.82 -3.94
N ARG A 75 12.84 -6.22 -4.93
CA ARG A 75 14.04 -7.05 -4.68
C ARG A 75 15.09 -6.32 -3.86
N MET A 76 15.13 -4.99 -3.96
CA MET A 76 16.09 -4.15 -3.24
C MET A 76 15.50 -3.57 -1.95
N ILE A 77 14.20 -3.22 -1.95
CA ILE A 77 13.51 -2.62 -0.81
C ILE A 77 12.24 -3.45 -0.53
N PRO A 78 12.15 -4.15 0.62
CA PRO A 78 10.97 -4.97 0.93
C PRO A 78 9.67 -4.15 0.94
N PRO A 79 8.53 -4.76 0.58
CA PRO A 79 7.23 -4.08 0.65
C PRO A 79 6.93 -3.60 2.08
N GLY A 80 6.21 -2.47 2.18
CA GLY A 80 5.80 -1.89 3.46
C GLY A 80 6.92 -1.20 4.25
N LYS A 81 8.12 -1.03 3.66
CA LYS A 81 9.22 -0.27 4.26
C LYS A 81 9.29 1.13 3.66
N SER A 82 9.37 2.14 4.53
CA SER A 82 9.69 3.51 4.15
C SER A 82 11.19 3.74 4.35
N LEU A 83 11.88 4.16 3.30
CA LEU A 83 13.29 4.52 3.33
C LEU A 83 13.45 5.94 2.81
N MET A 84 14.23 6.75 3.51
CA MET A 84 14.60 8.09 3.06
C MET A 84 16.12 8.18 3.01
N ALA A 85 16.65 8.77 1.95
CA ALA A 85 18.07 9.01 1.80
C ALA A 85 18.32 10.44 1.34
N LEU A 86 19.33 11.09 1.92
CA LEU A 86 19.81 12.40 1.50
C LEU A 86 21.29 12.29 1.15
N ASN A 87 21.66 12.59 -0.10
CA ASN A 87 23.02 12.46 -0.61
C ASN A 87 23.67 11.07 -0.37
N GLY A 88 22.85 10.01 -0.40
CA GLY A 88 23.31 8.63 -0.17
C GLY A 88 23.39 8.21 1.30
N ALA A 89 23.19 9.12 2.26
CA ALA A 89 23.05 8.78 3.67
C ALA A 89 21.59 8.40 3.97
N LEU A 90 21.39 7.23 4.59
CA LEU A 90 20.06 6.79 5.04
C LEU A 90 19.62 7.60 6.25
N LEU A 91 18.38 8.09 6.21
CA LEU A 91 17.73 8.80 7.30
C LEU A 91 16.64 7.90 7.88
N ASN A 92 16.57 7.85 9.21
CA ASN A 92 15.42 7.24 9.87
C ASN A 92 14.25 8.22 9.80
N VAL A 93 13.17 7.82 9.14
CA VAL A 93 11.99 8.68 8.93
C VAL A 93 11.30 9.01 10.26
N GLU A 94 11.43 8.13 11.27
CA GLU A 94 10.89 8.36 12.61
C GLU A 94 11.63 9.46 13.38
N ASP A 95 12.88 9.76 12.99
CA ASP A 95 13.72 10.75 13.65
C ASP A 95 13.65 12.13 12.96
N ILE A 96 12.82 12.28 11.92
CA ILE A 96 12.63 13.54 11.20
C ILE A 96 11.60 14.38 11.95
N ASP A 97 12.09 15.28 12.81
CA ASP A 97 11.29 16.38 13.34
C ASP A 97 11.44 17.61 12.42
N LEU A 98 10.32 18.18 11.99
CA LEU A 98 10.26 19.40 11.19
C LEU A 98 10.34 20.67 12.08
N TYR A 99 10.36 20.51 13.40
CA TYR A 99 10.40 21.60 14.37
C TYR A 99 11.54 21.43 15.38
N LEU A 100 12.76 21.74 14.92
CA LEU A 100 13.77 22.39 15.76
C LEU A 100 13.91 23.84 15.34
#